data_AF-A0A1V6NYV1-F1
#
_entry.id   AF-A0A1V6NYV1-F1
#
_cell.length_a   1.000
_cell.length_b   1.000
_cell.length_c   1.000
_cell.angle_alpha   90.00
_cell.angle_beta   90.00
_cell.angle_gamma   90.00
#
_symmetry.space_group_name_H-M   'P 1'
#
loop_
_entity.id
_entity.type
_entity.pdbx_description
1 polymer ?
#
loop_
_entity_poly.entity_id
_entity_poly.type
_entity_poly.pdbx_seq_one_letter_code
_entity_poly.pdbx_strand_id
1 'polypeptide(L)'
;MAQTLIVLVHNFHASNILQALEECIQTLVEEILTLEYDEDYGRAVEERIWDRVMANNTRPIATICDQHLEMLTLIRVRAAMRAETRERIMEEASFIMETLENILHQPYPHLLPLGTLLQGMEQRMQDLVAEMGEVCIEEQHDTHISNAIWGETGVSEED
;
A
#
# COMPACT_ATOMS: atom_id res chain seq x y z
N MET A 1 -7.74 -6.84 -46.61
CA MET A 1 -7.62 -5.56 -45.87
C MET A 1 -8.31 -5.57 -44.50
N ALA A 2 -9.35 -6.37 -44.25
CA ALA A 2 -9.99 -6.45 -42.92
C ALA A 2 -9.15 -7.16 -41.83
N GLN A 3 -8.29 -8.13 -42.19
CA GLN A 3 -7.44 -8.84 -41.22
C GLN A 3 -6.33 -7.96 -40.61
N THR A 4 -5.83 -6.97 -41.34
CA THR A 4 -4.79 -6.04 -40.84
C THR A 4 -5.37 -5.04 -39.81
N LEU A 5 -6.65 -4.69 -39.94
CA LEU A 5 -7.35 -3.81 -39.00
C LEU A 5 -7.64 -4.49 -37.65
N ILE A 6 -7.92 -5.80 -37.64
CA ILE A 6 -8.13 -6.57 -36.40
C ILE A 6 -6.83 -6.70 -35.60
N VAL A 7 -5.68 -6.89 -36.27
CA VAL A 7 -4.36 -6.93 -35.62
C VAL A 7 -3.98 -5.54 -35.06
N LEU A 8 -4.35 -4.46 -35.76
CA LEU A 8 -4.13 -3.09 -35.26
C LEU A 8 -5.02 -2.74 -34.07
N VAL A 9 -6.29 -3.15 -34.06
CA VAL A 9 -7.18 -2.94 -32.90
C VAL A 9 -6.77 -3.80 -31.70
N HIS A 10 -6.32 -5.05 -31.91
CA HIS A 10 -5.76 -5.88 -30.84
C HIS A 10 -4.45 -5.31 -30.27
N ASN A 11 -3.55 -4.78 -31.12
CA ASN A 11 -2.32 -4.13 -30.67
C ASN A 11 -2.60 -2.80 -29.95
N PHE A 12 -3.62 -2.04 -30.38
CA PHE A 12 -4.01 -0.79 -29.74
C PHE A 12 -4.64 -1.03 -28.35
N HIS A 13 -5.42 -2.10 -28.19
CA HIS A 13 -5.96 -2.48 -26.88
C HIS A 13 -4.90 -3.07 -25.94
N ALA A 14 -3.99 -3.91 -26.44
CA ALA A 14 -2.87 -4.40 -25.66
C ALA A 14 -1.96 -3.25 -25.16
N SER A 15 -1.79 -2.19 -25.95
CA SER A 15 -1.02 -1.00 -25.56
C SER A 15 -1.67 -0.23 -24.41
N ASN A 16 -3.00 -0.09 -24.39
CA ASN A 16 -3.70 0.61 -23.31
C ASN A 16 -3.69 -0.21 -22.01
N ILE A 17 -3.81 -1.54 -22.11
CA ILE A 17 -3.77 -2.44 -20.94
C ILE A 17 -2.35 -2.49 -20.36
N LEU A 18 -1.33 -2.55 -21.21
CA LEU A 18 0.08 -2.49 -20.77
C LEU A 18 0.39 -1.16 -20.09
N GLN A 19 -0.14 -0.04 -20.61
CA GLN A 19 0.05 1.27 -20.00
C GLN A 19 -0.69 1.40 -18.65
N ALA A 20 -1.92 0.89 -18.55
CA ALA A 20 -2.65 0.86 -17.28
C ALA A 20 -1.97 -0.03 -16.22
N LEU A 21 -1.38 -1.15 -16.66
CA LEU A 21 -0.54 -2.00 -15.81
C LEU A 21 0.74 -1.27 -15.39
N GLU A 22 1.40 -0.55 -16.30
CA GLU A 22 2.62 0.23 -16.00
C GLU A 22 2.36 1.35 -15.00
N GLU A 23 1.23 2.06 -15.11
CA GLU A 23 0.79 3.08 -14.14
C GLU A 23 0.42 2.46 -12.78
N CYS A 24 -0.25 1.30 -12.76
CA CYS A 24 -0.51 0.55 -11.52
C CYS A 24 0.79 0.09 -10.85
N ILE A 25 1.75 -0.41 -11.63
CA ILE A 25 3.06 -0.85 -11.16
C ILE A 25 3.83 0.35 -10.60
N GLN A 26 3.83 1.51 -11.27
CA GLN A 26 4.48 2.71 -10.75
C GLN A 26 3.88 3.16 -9.43
N THR A 27 2.56 3.12 -9.30
CA THR A 27 1.87 3.47 -8.05
C THR A 27 2.23 2.52 -6.91
N LEU A 28 2.22 1.20 -7.17
CA LEU A 28 2.64 0.18 -6.20
C LEU A 28 4.13 0.30 -5.85
N VAL A 29 4.99 0.59 -6.82
CA VAL A 29 6.44 0.76 -6.60
C VAL A 29 6.73 2.02 -5.80
N GLU A 30 6.03 3.13 -6.03
CA GLU A 30 6.16 4.33 -5.19
C GLU A 30 5.72 4.06 -3.75
N GLU A 31 4.63 3.33 -3.54
CA GLU A 31 4.22 2.89 -2.20
C GLU A 31 5.25 1.96 -1.55
N ILE A 32 5.81 1.01 -2.29
CA ILE A 32 6.87 0.10 -1.82
C ILE A 32 8.14 0.87 -1.43
N LEU A 33 8.57 1.84 -2.24
CA LEU A 33 9.75 2.66 -1.95
C LEU A 33 9.54 3.60 -0.75
N THR A 34 8.29 3.93 -0.41
CA THR A 34 7.97 4.62 0.85
C THR A 34 7.88 3.69 2.06
N LEU A 35 7.69 2.38 1.84
CA LEU A 35 7.57 1.36 2.88
C LEU A 35 8.87 0.60 3.16
N GLU A 36 9.90 0.71 2.31
CA GLU A 36 11.25 0.24 2.61
C GLU A 36 11.78 0.99 3.84
N TYR A 37 11.62 0.33 4.98
CA TYR A 37 12.16 0.67 6.28
C TYR A 37 13.68 0.77 6.16
N ASP A 38 14.17 1.99 5.93
CA ASP A 38 15.58 2.30 6.06
C ASP A 38 15.95 2.12 7.55
N GLU A 39 16.79 1.14 7.86
CA GLU A 39 17.29 0.90 9.23
C GLU A 39 18.00 2.16 9.79
N ASP A 40 18.54 3.03 8.91
CA ASP A 40 19.08 4.32 9.31
C ASP A 40 17.98 5.37 9.61
N TYR A 41 16.79 5.26 8.99
CA TYR A 41 15.63 6.04 9.39
C TYR A 41 15.12 5.65 10.77
N GLY A 42 15.12 4.35 11.10
CA GLY A 42 14.81 3.86 12.44
C GLY A 42 15.71 4.50 13.51
N ARG A 43 17.02 4.55 13.25
CA ARG A 43 18.01 5.15 14.16
C ARG A 43 17.88 6.67 14.26
N ALA A 44 17.65 7.35 13.14
CA ALA A 44 17.45 8.80 13.11
C ALA A 44 16.12 9.22 13.76
N VAL A 45 15.07 8.40 13.65
CA VAL A 45 13.81 8.59 14.36
C VAL A 45 14.00 8.37 15.86
N GLU A 46 14.75 7.34 16.26
CA GLU A 46 15.06 7.07 17.67
C GLU A 46 15.84 8.22 18.31
N GLU A 47 16.83 8.80 17.62
CA GLU A 47 17.59 9.98 18.06
C GLU A 47 16.68 11.22 18.17
N ARG A 48 15.81 11.48 17.19
CA ARG A 48 14.82 12.57 17.26
C ARG A 48 13.78 12.38 18.37
N ILE A 49 13.37 11.13 18.64
CA ILE A 49 12.47 10.81 19.75
C ILE A 49 13.18 11.10 21.07
N TRP A 50 14.44 10.69 21.23
CA TRP A 50 15.21 10.98 22.42
C TRP A 50 15.40 12.49 22.64
N ASP A 51 15.75 13.25 21.60
CA ASP A 51 15.87 14.71 21.68
C ASP A 51 14.55 15.37 22.10
N ARG A 52 13.42 14.90 21.55
CA ARG A 52 12.09 15.43 21.85
C ARG A 52 11.61 15.04 23.25
N VAL A 53 11.92 13.82 23.70
CA VAL A 53 11.64 13.33 25.06
C VAL A 53 12.45 14.12 26.09
N MET A 54 13.74 14.34 25.82
CA MET A 54 14.62 15.10 26.71
C MET A 54 14.27 16.59 26.74
N ALA A 55 13.82 17.17 25.63
CA ALA A 55 13.34 18.56 25.58
C ALA A 55 11.99 18.78 26.28
N ASN A 56 11.09 17.77 26.27
CA ASN A 56 9.76 17.86 26.87
C ASN A 56 9.70 17.40 28.34
N ASN A 57 10.82 17.02 28.96
CA ASN A 57 10.89 16.48 30.33
C ASN A 57 10.46 17.46 31.46
N THR A 58 10.04 18.67 31.10
CA THR A 58 9.50 19.68 32.03
C THR A 58 7.99 19.89 31.89
N ARG A 59 7.34 19.30 30.87
CA ARG A 59 5.88 19.34 30.72
C ARG A 59 5.24 18.22 31.52
N PRO A 60 4.11 18.47 32.21
CA PRO A 60 3.33 17.39 32.82
C PRO A 60 3.00 16.35 31.74
N ILE A 61 3.38 15.09 31.98
CA ILE A 61 2.94 13.98 31.14
C ILE A 61 1.43 13.87 31.37
N ALA A 62 0.63 14.33 30.42
CA ALA A 62 -0.80 14.15 30.53
C ALA A 62 -1.09 12.65 30.62
N THR A 63 -1.96 12.33 31.58
CA THR A 63 -2.14 10.96 32.02
C THR A 63 -2.95 10.21 30.98
N ILE A 64 -2.29 9.30 30.26
CA ILE A 64 -2.97 8.35 29.36
C ILE A 64 -3.94 7.54 30.21
N CYS A 65 -5.23 7.61 29.91
CA CYS A 65 -6.24 6.83 30.63
C CYS A 65 -6.35 5.40 30.05
N ASP A 66 -7.00 4.50 30.79
CA ASP A 66 -7.16 3.10 30.36
C ASP A 66 -7.84 2.98 28.99
N GLN A 67 -8.78 3.86 28.67
CA GLN A 67 -9.46 3.91 27.35
C GLN A 67 -8.49 4.26 26.22
N HIS A 68 -7.53 5.15 26.46
CA HIS A 68 -6.49 5.47 25.48
C HIS A 68 -5.54 4.28 25.26
N LEU A 69 -5.16 3.58 26.33
CA LEU A 69 -4.35 2.36 26.23
C LEU A 69 -5.08 1.25 25.47
N GLU A 70 -6.37 1.07 25.71
CA GLU A 70 -7.21 0.12 24.98
C GLU A 70 -7.26 0.46 23.48
N MET A 71 -7.48 1.74 23.15
CA MET A 71 -7.52 2.21 21.77
C MET A 71 -6.17 2.04 21.04
N LEU A 72 -5.05 2.38 21.70
CA LEU A 72 -3.71 2.17 21.15
C LEU A 72 -3.41 0.68 20.95
N THR A 73 -3.88 -0.19 21.86
CA THR A 73 -3.78 -1.64 21.71
C THR A 73 -4.54 -2.13 20.48
N LEU A 74 -5.78 -1.64 20.29
CA LEU A 74 -6.59 -1.97 19.13
C LEU A 74 -5.94 -1.52 17.81
N ILE A 75 -5.42 -0.29 17.76
CA ILE A 75 -4.69 0.25 16.61
C ILE A 75 -3.49 -0.65 16.27
N ARG A 76 -2.74 -1.11 17.28
CA ARG A 76 -1.60 -2.02 17.08
C ARG A 76 -2.02 -3.36 16.48
N VAL A 77 -3.11 -3.95 16.97
CA VAL A 77 -3.64 -5.21 16.42
C VAL A 77 -4.07 -5.03 14.97
N ARG A 78 -4.79 -3.94 14.66
CA ARG A 78 -5.18 -3.62 13.28
C ARG A 78 -3.98 -3.37 12.37
N ALA A 79 -2.94 -2.72 12.87
CA ALA A 79 -1.70 -2.51 12.11
C ALA A 79 -1.06 -3.84 11.69
N ALA A 80 -1.04 -4.86 12.57
CA ALA A 80 -0.56 -6.19 12.21
C ALA A 80 -1.43 -6.85 11.12
N MET A 81 -2.75 -6.79 11.26
CA MET A 81 -3.68 -7.31 10.24
C MET A 81 -3.54 -6.61 8.88
N ARG A 82 -3.32 -5.29 8.89
CA ARG A 82 -3.05 -4.53 7.66
C ARG A 82 -1.74 -4.97 7.01
N ALA A 83 -0.68 -5.19 7.80
CA ALA A 83 0.59 -5.68 7.27
C ALA A 83 0.43 -7.05 6.58
N GLU A 84 -0.26 -7.99 7.22
CA GLU A 84 -0.58 -9.30 6.61
C GLU A 84 -1.41 -9.15 5.32
N THR A 85 -2.36 -8.21 5.32
CA THR A 85 -3.20 -7.94 4.14
C THR A 85 -2.38 -7.36 2.99
N ARG A 86 -1.46 -6.43 3.27
CA ARG A 86 -0.53 -5.87 2.26
C ARG A 86 0.36 -6.94 1.67
N GLU A 87 0.95 -7.79 2.52
CA GLU A 87 1.79 -8.91 2.08
C GLU A 87 1.03 -9.83 1.12
N ARG A 88 -0.21 -10.24 1.48
CA ARG A 88 -1.06 -11.05 0.61
C ARG A 88 -1.35 -10.37 -0.74
N ILE A 89 -1.70 -9.07 -0.71
CA ILE A 89 -1.97 -8.30 -1.94
C ILE A 89 -0.73 -8.27 -2.83
N MET A 90 0.44 -8.03 -2.24
CA MET A 90 1.71 -7.99 -2.96
C MET A 90 2.07 -9.34 -3.57
N GLU A 91 1.96 -10.43 -2.80
CA GLU A 91 2.22 -11.79 -3.31
C GLU A 91 1.32 -12.12 -4.51
N GLU A 92 0.02 -11.78 -4.42
CA GLU A 92 -0.93 -12.04 -5.49
C GLU A 92 -0.65 -11.18 -6.74
N ALA A 93 -0.33 -9.90 -6.55
CA ALA A 93 0.06 -9.01 -7.64
C ALA A 93 1.34 -9.50 -8.33
N SER A 94 2.35 -9.92 -7.56
CA SER A 94 3.59 -10.51 -8.09
C SER A 94 3.32 -11.78 -8.89
N PHE A 95 2.46 -12.66 -8.40
CA PHE A 95 2.06 -13.88 -9.11
C PHE A 95 1.39 -13.57 -10.46
N ILE A 96 0.48 -12.58 -10.50
CA ILE A 96 -0.16 -12.13 -11.75
C ILE A 96 0.90 -11.62 -12.72
N MET A 97 1.83 -10.77 -12.24
CA MET A 97 2.89 -10.20 -13.07
C MET A 97 3.83 -11.26 -13.65
N GLU A 98 4.29 -12.20 -12.83
CA GLU A 98 5.12 -13.31 -13.28
C GLU A 98 4.38 -14.17 -14.31
N THR A 99 3.08 -14.39 -14.11
CA THR A 99 2.26 -15.14 -15.06
C THR A 99 2.11 -14.40 -16.38
N LEU A 100 1.90 -13.08 -16.36
CA LEU A 100 1.84 -12.25 -17.56
C LEU A 100 3.16 -12.27 -18.33
N GLU A 101 4.28 -12.15 -17.63
CA GLU A 101 5.61 -12.24 -18.23
C GLU A 101 5.83 -13.60 -18.90
N ASN A 102 5.49 -14.69 -18.20
CA ASN A 102 5.59 -16.04 -18.74
C ASN A 102 4.74 -16.22 -20.01
N ILE A 103 3.54 -15.65 -20.05
CA ILE A 103 2.65 -15.67 -21.22
C ILE A 103 3.26 -14.92 -22.39
N LEU A 104 3.80 -13.71 -22.17
CA LEU A 104 4.38 -12.87 -23.20
C LEU A 104 5.63 -13.50 -23.84
N HIS A 105 6.36 -14.34 -23.09
CA HIS A 105 7.53 -15.05 -23.59
C HIS A 105 7.22 -16.38 -24.32
N GLN A 106 5.94 -16.78 -24.42
CA GLN A 106 5.61 -18.02 -25.15
C GLN A 106 5.69 -17.84 -26.67
N PRO A 107 6.23 -18.83 -27.41
CA PRO A 107 6.45 -18.72 -28.86
C PRO A 107 5.16 -18.79 -29.71
N TYR A 108 4.05 -19.29 -29.16
CA TYR A 108 2.76 -19.42 -29.87
C TYR A 108 1.58 -18.95 -29.01
N PRO A 109 1.48 -17.64 -28.72
CA PRO A 109 0.45 -17.09 -27.83
C PRO A 109 -0.98 -17.33 -28.36
N HIS A 110 -1.14 -17.45 -29.68
CA HIS A 110 -2.43 -17.54 -30.38
C HIS A 110 -3.23 -18.84 -30.14
N LEU A 111 -2.69 -19.82 -29.40
CA LEU A 111 -3.37 -21.09 -29.10
C LEU A 111 -4.22 -21.05 -27.81
N LEU A 112 -4.03 -20.04 -26.97
CA LEU A 112 -4.79 -19.84 -25.74
C LEU A 112 -5.85 -18.74 -25.94
N PRO A 113 -7.01 -18.81 -25.25
CA PRO A 113 -7.97 -17.71 -25.19
C PRO A 113 -7.41 -16.55 -24.32
N LEU A 114 -6.29 -15.98 -24.78
CA LEU A 114 -5.52 -14.96 -24.08
C LEU A 114 -6.34 -13.73 -23.74
N GLY A 115 -7.26 -13.33 -24.61
CA GLY A 115 -8.10 -12.15 -24.36
C GLY A 115 -8.87 -12.25 -23.04
N THR A 116 -9.57 -13.37 -22.81
CA THR A 116 -10.33 -13.57 -21.57
C THR A 116 -9.43 -13.72 -20.35
N LEU A 117 -8.28 -14.39 -20.49
CA LEU A 117 -7.32 -14.55 -19.40
C LEU A 117 -6.69 -13.23 -18.98
N LEU A 118 -6.19 -12.45 -19.95
CA LEU A 118 -5.57 -11.14 -19.72
C LEU A 118 -6.58 -10.17 -19.12
N GLN A 119 -7.83 -10.16 -19.62
CA GLN A 119 -8.89 -9.34 -19.04
C GLN A 119 -9.20 -9.74 -17.58
N GLY A 120 -9.20 -11.05 -17.27
CA GLY A 120 -9.40 -11.52 -15.91
C GLY A 120 -8.25 -11.11 -14.97
N MET A 121 -7.01 -11.17 -15.45
CA MET A 121 -5.82 -10.71 -14.72
C MET A 121 -5.83 -9.20 -14.49
N GLU A 122 -6.19 -8.42 -15.51
CA GLU A 122 -6.35 -6.97 -15.40
C GLU A 122 -7.41 -6.60 -14.36
N GLN A 123 -8.59 -7.23 -14.43
CA GLN A 123 -9.64 -7.00 -13.44
C GLN A 123 -9.16 -7.36 -12.04
N ARG A 124 -8.46 -8.49 -11.87
CA ARG A 124 -7.96 -8.87 -10.56
C ARG A 124 -6.91 -7.89 -10.03
N MET A 125 -6.04 -7.36 -10.88
CA MET A 125 -5.08 -6.33 -10.49
C MET A 125 -5.79 -5.04 -10.04
N GLN A 126 -6.86 -4.64 -10.73
CA GLN A 126 -7.69 -3.49 -10.31
C GLN A 126 -8.35 -3.74 -8.95
N ASP A 127 -8.86 -4.94 -8.72
CA ASP A 127 -9.45 -5.32 -7.43
C ASP A 127 -8.40 -5.26 -6.31
N LEU A 128 -7.18 -5.76 -6.56
CA LEU A 128 -6.06 -5.70 -5.60
C LEU A 128 -5.64 -4.26 -5.26
N VAL A 129 -5.63 -3.37 -6.25
CA VAL A 129 -5.36 -1.93 -6.03
C VAL A 129 -6.46 -1.29 -5.19
N ALA A 130 -7.73 -1.64 -5.44
CA ALA A 130 -8.83 -1.17 -4.60
C ALA A 130 -8.71 -1.69 -3.17
N GLU A 131 -8.39 -2.98 -2.97
CA GLU A 131 -8.12 -3.58 -1.65
C GLU A 131 -6.96 -2.84 -0.94
N MET A 132 -5.87 -2.50 -1.64
CA MET A 132 -4.75 -1.73 -1.07
C MET A 132 -5.20 -0.33 -0.64
N GLY A 133 -6.02 0.33 -1.46
CA GLY A 133 -6.58 1.65 -1.15
C GLY A 133 -7.39 1.65 0.14
N GLU A 134 -8.21 0.62 0.38
CA GLU A 134 -8.97 0.47 1.63
C GLU A 134 -8.03 0.35 2.84
N VAL A 135 -6.98 -0.48 2.74
CA VAL A 135 -5.97 -0.64 3.79
C VAL A 135 -5.27 0.69 4.11
N CYS A 136 -4.94 1.49 3.09
CA CYS A 136 -4.32 2.80 3.26
C CYS A 136 -5.26 3.80 3.96
N ILE A 137 -6.55 3.81 3.63
CA ILE A 137 -7.56 4.65 4.30
C ILE A 137 -7.67 4.29 5.78
N GLU A 138 -7.71 2.99 6.11
CA GLU A 138 -7.73 2.52 7.50
C GLU A 138 -6.49 2.96 8.29
N GLU A 139 -5.30 2.89 7.67
CA GLU A 139 -4.06 3.33 8.30
C GLU A 139 -4.03 4.84 8.57
N GLN A 140 -4.53 5.66 7.63
CA GLN A 140 -4.65 7.10 7.82
C GLN A 140 -5.60 7.43 8.98
N HIS A 141 -6.73 6.72 9.05
CA HIS A 141 -7.69 6.88 10.13
C HIS A 141 -7.09 6.50 11.50
N ASP A 142 -6.41 5.35 11.59
CA ASP A 142 -5.75 4.92 12.82
C ASP A 142 -4.61 5.85 13.23
N THR A 143 -3.85 6.36 12.26
CA THR A 143 -2.82 7.40 12.49
C THR A 143 -3.44 8.67 13.07
N HIS A 144 -4.59 9.11 12.54
CA HIS A 144 -5.30 10.27 13.06
C HIS A 144 -5.75 10.05 14.52
N ILE A 145 -6.32 8.89 14.85
CA ILE A 145 -6.71 8.57 16.23
C ILE A 145 -5.50 8.55 17.16
N SER A 146 -4.41 7.88 16.75
CA SER A 146 -3.16 7.85 17.52
C SER A 146 -2.65 9.26 17.78
N ASN A 147 -2.58 10.10 16.75
CA ASN A 147 -2.16 11.49 16.88
C ASN A 147 -3.09 12.31 17.77
N ALA A 148 -4.40 12.06 17.77
CA ALA A 148 -5.34 12.71 18.68
C ALA A 148 -5.06 12.33 20.13
N ILE A 149 -4.86 11.03 20.43
CA ILE A 149 -4.53 10.55 21.78
C ILE A 149 -3.21 11.19 22.27
N TRP A 150 -2.19 11.23 21.41
CA TRP A 150 -0.89 11.84 21.75
C TRP A 150 -0.92 13.37 21.74
N GLY A 151 -1.85 13.99 21.00
CA GLY A 151 -2.02 15.45 20.91
C GLY A 151 -2.83 16.03 22.08
N GLU A 152 -3.87 15.32 22.51
CA GLU A 152 -4.67 15.65 23.71
C GLU A 152 -3.81 15.61 24.97
N THR A 153 -2.76 14.77 24.99
CA THR A 153 -1.77 14.77 26.08
C THR A 153 -0.87 16.01 26.15
N GLY A 154 -1.03 16.99 25.25
CA GLY A 154 -0.20 18.19 25.16
C GLY A 154 -0.82 19.51 25.64
N VAL A 155 -2.08 19.53 26.09
CA VAL A 155 -2.74 20.77 26.54
C VAL A 155 -2.30 21.09 27.97
N SER A 156 -1.30 21.96 28.10
CA SER A 156 -1.03 22.67 29.34
C SER A 156 -2.12 23.73 29.51
N GLU A 157 -2.95 23.59 30.55
CA GLU A 157 -3.73 24.70 31.09
C GLU A 157 -2.73 25.79 31.53
N GLU A 158 -2.60 26.86 30.75
CA GLU A 158 -1.98 28.10 31.20
C GLU A 158 -3.06 28.94 31.89
N ASP A 159 -3.04 28.95 33.22
CA ASP A 159 -3.61 29.99 34.11
C ASP A 159 -2.48 30.81 34.74
#